data_AF-A0A4C1UR87-F1
#
_entry.id   AF-A0A4C1UR87-F1
#
_cell.length_a   1.000
_cell.length_b   1.000
_cell.length_c   1.000
_cell.angle_alpha   90.00
_cell.angle_beta   90.00
_cell.angle_gamma   90.00
#
_symmetry.space_group_name_H-M   'P 1'
#
loop_
_entity.id
_entity.type
_entity.pdbx_description
1 polymer ?
#
loop_
_entity_poly.entity_id
_entity_poly.type
_entity_poly.pdbx_seq_one_letter_code
_entity_poly.pdbx_strand_id
1 'polypeptide(L)'
;MSLRNKCTLYKVCIRPVMTYAAPVFAHANPKALYQLQVLQNNFCRRASGAPWYVRNDILHRDLELPTISKYMQDMSKKFFDTAANHPNPLLQTAVSYEPPHHFIRNGMSFQTHRTNSPLRSKG
;
A
#
# COMPACT_ATOMS: atom_id res chain seq x y z
N MET A 1 2.13 -7.72 29.35
CA MET A 1 2.65 -6.91 28.22
C MET A 1 1.82 -5.65 28.08
N SER A 2 2.46 -4.46 28.10
CA SER A 2 1.77 -3.18 27.92
C SER A 2 1.21 -3.03 26.50
N LEU A 3 0.17 -2.19 26.33
CA LEU A 3 -0.40 -1.88 25.01
C LEU A 3 0.66 -1.35 24.04
N ARG A 4 1.54 -0.48 24.52
CA ARG A 4 2.66 0.08 23.76
C ARG A 4 3.60 -1.00 23.22
N ASN A 5 3.92 -2.01 24.02
CA ASN A 5 4.79 -3.11 23.59
C ASN A 5 4.10 -3.97 22.51
N LYS A 6 2.79 -4.24 22.65
CA LYS A 6 2.01 -4.95 21.62
C LYS A 6 1.99 -4.17 20.29
N CYS A 7 1.75 -2.85 20.34
CA CYS A 7 1.77 -1.99 19.16
C CYS A 7 3.15 -1.93 18.51
N THR A 8 4.21 -1.90 19.31
CA THR A 8 5.59 -1.89 18.82
C THR A 8 5.90 -3.21 18.10
N LEU A 9 5.55 -4.35 18.70
CA LEU A 9 5.70 -5.66 18.07
C LEU A 9 4.95 -5.76 16.74
N TYR A 10 3.73 -5.20 16.69
CA TYR A 10 2.98 -5.12 15.44
C TYR A 10 3.69 -4.30 14.37
N LYS A 11 4.16 -3.09 14.71
CA LYS A 11 4.84 -2.19 13.77
C LYS A 11 6.14 -2.79 13.23
N VAL A 12 6.91 -3.48 14.08
CA VAL A 12 8.27 -3.96 13.76
C VAL A 12 8.28 -5.36 13.13
N CYS A 13 7.40 -6.27 13.56
CA CYS A 13 7.46 -7.67 13.11
C CYS A 13 6.28 -8.04 12.21
N ILE A 14 5.05 -7.75 12.63
CA ILE A 14 3.86 -8.26 11.93
C ILE A 14 3.57 -7.44 10.67
N ARG A 15 3.64 -6.10 10.77
CA ARG A 15 3.38 -5.18 9.66
C ARG A 15 4.28 -5.46 8.45
N PRO A 16 5.61 -5.52 8.55
CA PRO A 16 6.45 -5.78 7.38
C PRO A 16 6.16 -7.14 6.74
N VAL A 17 5.84 -8.17 7.52
CA VAL A 17 5.46 -9.49 6.96
C VAL A 17 4.15 -9.41 6.17
N MET A 18 3.15 -8.64 6.64
CA MET A 18 1.90 -8.46 5.90
C MET A 18 2.04 -7.54 4.68
N THR A 19 2.97 -6.58 4.72
CA THR A 19 3.11 -5.54 3.70
C THR A 19 4.39 -5.66 2.87
N TYR A 20 5.10 -6.79 2.92
CA TYR A 20 6.40 -6.93 2.25
C TYR A 20 6.28 -6.76 0.73
N ALA A 21 5.18 -7.24 0.15
CA ALA A 21 4.90 -7.14 -1.28
C ALA A 21 4.05 -5.89 -1.62
N ALA A 22 4.03 -4.86 -0.78
CA ALA A 22 3.21 -3.66 -1.00
C ALA A 22 3.39 -2.98 -2.38
N PRO A 23 4.62 -2.84 -2.94
CA PRO A 23 4.78 -2.29 -4.29
C PRO A 23 4.15 -3.16 -5.39
N VAL A 24 4.24 -4.49 -5.24
CA VAL A 24 3.65 -5.46 -6.18
C VAL A 24 2.13 -5.48 -6.06
N PHE A 25 1.61 -5.24 -4.85
CA PHE A 25 0.19 -5.22 -4.57
C PHE A 25 -0.54 -3.97 -5.07
N ALA A 26 0.14 -3.01 -5.70
CA ALA A 26 -0.53 -1.96 -6.47
C ALA A 26 -1.49 -2.55 -7.53
N HIS A 27 -1.23 -3.77 -8.02
CA HIS A 27 -2.10 -4.50 -8.95
C HIS A 27 -2.89 -5.64 -8.29
N ALA A 28 -2.88 -5.76 -6.96
CA ALA A 28 -3.53 -6.87 -6.27
C ALA A 28 -5.06 -6.72 -6.17
N ASN A 29 -5.73 -7.87 -6.04
CA ASN A 29 -7.18 -7.92 -5.86
C ASN A 29 -7.60 -7.21 -4.54
N PRO A 30 -8.57 -6.28 -4.57
CA PRO A 30 -9.05 -5.56 -3.40
C PRO A 30 -9.58 -6.49 -2.29
N LYS A 31 -10.04 -7.70 -2.64
CA LYS A 31 -10.45 -8.72 -1.67
C LYS A 31 -9.29 -9.12 -0.75
N ALA A 32 -8.08 -9.26 -1.27
CA ALA A 32 -6.90 -9.61 -0.47
C ALA A 32 -6.53 -8.48 0.50
N LEU A 33 -6.59 -7.23 0.04
CA LEU A 33 -6.37 -6.05 0.88
C LEU A 33 -7.40 -5.97 2.02
N TYR A 34 -8.66 -6.27 1.74
CA TYR A 34 -9.71 -6.32 2.75
C TYR A 34 -9.43 -7.37 3.83
N GLN A 35 -8.96 -8.56 3.47
CA GLN A 35 -8.58 -9.59 4.43
C GLN A 35 -7.44 -9.13 5.36
N LEU A 36 -6.42 -8.46 4.80
CA LEU A 36 -5.34 -7.88 5.60
C LEU A 36 -5.84 -6.79 6.55
N GLN A 37 -6.80 -5.97 6.12
CA GLN A 37 -7.43 -4.96 6.98
C GLN A 37 -8.21 -5.62 8.13
N VAL A 38 -8.95 -6.70 7.87
CA VAL A 38 -9.66 -7.46 8.91
C VAL A 38 -8.67 -8.03 9.93
N LEU A 39 -7.54 -8.57 9.47
CA LEU A 39 -6.48 -9.08 10.34
C LEU A 39 -5.92 -7.98 11.25
N GLN A 40 -5.63 -6.80 10.69
CA GLN A 40 -5.19 -5.63 11.45
C GLN A 40 -6.23 -5.19 12.49
N ASN A 41 -7.51 -5.10 12.10
CA ASN A 41 -8.59 -4.67 13.00
C ASN A 41 -8.75 -5.63 14.18
N ASN A 42 -8.71 -6.95 13.92
CA ASN A 42 -8.75 -7.97 14.95
C ASN A 42 -7.56 -7.88 15.90
N PHE A 43 -6.36 -7.64 15.38
CA PHE A 43 -5.19 -7.42 16.23
C PHE A 43 -5.36 -6.19 17.12
N CYS A 44 -5.77 -5.05 16.56
CA CYS A 44 -5.96 -3.80 17.31
C CYS A 44 -6.99 -3.97 18.44
N ARG A 45 -8.10 -4.65 18.15
CA ARG A 45 -9.17 -4.92 19.12
C ARG A 45 -8.70 -5.85 20.24
N ARG A 46 -8.00 -6.94 19.90
CA ARG A 46 -7.42 -7.86 20.90
C ARG A 46 -6.31 -7.21 21.72
N ALA A 47 -5.51 -6.33 21.12
CA ALA A 47 -4.42 -5.66 21.81
C ALA A 47 -4.94 -4.66 22.86
N SER A 48 -5.94 -3.86 22.48
CA SER A 48 -6.61 -2.86 23.34
C SER A 48 -7.63 -3.44 24.32
N GLY A 49 -8.15 -4.65 24.06
CA GLY A 49 -9.24 -5.22 24.86
C GLY A 49 -10.59 -4.52 24.61
N ALA A 50 -10.75 -3.86 23.45
CA ALA A 50 -11.91 -3.05 23.17
C ALA A 50 -13.18 -3.89 22.90
N PRO A 51 -14.35 -3.52 23.47
CA PRO A 51 -15.65 -4.13 23.17
C PRO A 51 -16.01 -4.04 21.68
N TRP A 52 -16.84 -4.96 21.17
CA TRP A 52 -17.17 -5.09 19.74
C TRP A 52 -17.75 -3.82 19.10
N TYR A 53 -18.50 -3.02 19.87
CA TYR A 53 -19.14 -1.79 19.40
C TYR A 53 -18.18 -0.59 19.27
N VAL A 54 -16.94 -0.70 19.76
CA VAL A 54 -15.94 0.36 19.56
C VAL A 54 -15.59 0.43 18.08
N ARG A 55 -15.74 1.62 17.50
CA ARG A 55 -15.49 1.86 16.08
C ARG A 55 -14.00 1.69 15.76
N ASN A 56 -13.70 1.12 14.59
CA ASN A 56 -12.32 0.81 14.20
C ASN A 56 -11.49 2.09 13.99
N ASP A 57 -12.08 3.19 13.52
CA ASP A 57 -11.41 4.49 13.35
C ASP A 57 -10.85 5.03 14.67
N ILE A 58 -11.58 4.87 15.78
CA ILE A 58 -11.12 5.24 17.12
C ILE A 58 -9.92 4.40 17.53
N LEU A 59 -9.98 3.07 17.31
CA LEU A 59 -8.83 2.19 17.60
C LEU A 59 -7.59 2.56 16.78
N HIS A 60 -7.77 2.93 15.51
CA HIS A 60 -6.66 3.36 14.66
C HIS A 60 -6.03 4.67 15.13
N ARG A 61 -6.86 5.62 15.59
CA ARG A 61 -6.40 6.90 16.15
C ARG A 61 -5.67 6.70 17.46
N ASP A 62 -6.25 5.95 18.40
CA ASP A 62 -5.69 5.75 19.74
C ASP A 62 -4.39 4.94 19.74
N LEU A 63 -4.27 3.98 18.81
CA LEU A 63 -3.05 3.17 18.66
C LEU A 63 -2.01 3.81 17.72
N GLU A 64 -2.34 4.95 17.10
CA GLU A 64 -1.54 5.63 16.07
C GLU A 64 -1.12 4.65 14.95
N LEU A 65 -2.08 3.86 14.46
CA LEU A 65 -1.88 2.88 13.40
C LEU A 65 -2.68 3.30 12.16
N PRO A 66 -2.04 3.65 11.03
CA PRO A 66 -2.77 3.81 9.77
C PRO A 66 -3.38 2.48 9.34
N THR A 67 -4.45 2.56 8.56
CA THR A 67 -5.04 1.39 7.89
C THR A 67 -4.03 0.76 6.92
N ILE A 68 -4.11 -0.55 6.70
CA ILE A 68 -3.22 -1.26 5.78
C ILE A 68 -3.29 -0.66 4.39
N SER A 69 -4.49 -0.35 3.89
CA SER A 69 -4.66 0.23 2.56
C SER A 69 -3.91 1.55 2.40
N LYS A 70 -4.05 2.48 3.34
CA LYS A 70 -3.34 3.77 3.32
C LYS A 70 -1.83 3.56 3.39
N TYR A 71 -1.38 2.71 4.32
CA TYR A 71 0.04 2.42 4.48
C TYR A 71 0.67 1.82 3.22
N MET A 72 -0.04 0.88 2.56
CA MET A 72 0.43 0.27 1.32
C MET A 72 0.47 1.26 0.16
N GLN A 73 -0.53 2.14 0.04
CA GLN A 73 -0.52 3.21 -0.96
C GLN A 73 0.66 4.17 -0.74
N ASP A 74 0.88 4.60 0.51
CA ASP A 74 2.00 5.48 0.86
C ASP A 74 3.36 4.82 0.59
N MET A 75 3.50 3.52 0.90
CA MET A 75 4.71 2.74 0.61
C MET A 75 4.94 2.57 -0.88
N SER A 76 3.90 2.21 -1.63
CA SER A 76 3.96 2.05 -3.08
C SER A 76 4.35 3.36 -3.75
N LYS A 77 3.68 4.46 -3.38
CA LYS A 77 4.00 5.80 -3.88
C LYS A 77 5.45 6.16 -3.63
N LYS A 78 5.94 6.01 -2.38
CA LYS A 78 7.35 6.27 -2.06
C LYS A 78 8.33 5.41 -2.87
N PHE A 79 7.99 4.15 -3.12
CA PHE A 79 8.80 3.26 -3.94
C PHE A 79 8.90 3.75 -5.39
N PHE A 80 7.76 4.05 -6.02
CA PHE A 80 7.73 4.56 -7.39
C PHE A 80 8.35 5.96 -7.52
N ASP A 81 8.10 6.84 -6.55
CA ASP A 81 8.73 8.18 -6.49
C ASP A 81 10.26 8.06 -6.38
N THR A 82 10.77 7.12 -5.59
CA THR A 82 12.22 6.86 -5.46
C THR A 82 12.80 6.30 -6.76
N ALA A 83 12.09 5.35 -7.40
CA ALA A 83 12.53 4.76 -8.66
C ALA A 83 12.54 5.78 -9.82
N ALA A 84 11.54 6.68 -9.87
CA ALA A 84 11.45 7.74 -10.87
C ALA A 84 12.57 8.79 -10.73
N ASN A 85 13.01 9.07 -9.51
CA ASN A 85 14.10 10.03 -9.23
C ASN A 85 15.50 9.37 -9.19
N HIS A 86 15.61 8.07 -9.49
CA HIS A 86 16.88 7.36 -9.39
C HIS A 86 17.84 7.79 -10.51
N PRO A 87 19.16 7.96 -10.26
CA PRO A 87 20.14 8.29 -11.30
C PRO A 87 20.31 7.22 -12.41
N ASN A 88 19.65 6.06 -12.27
CA ASN A 88 19.77 4.96 -13.23
C ASN A 88 18.61 5.06 -14.23
N PRO A 89 18.88 5.33 -15.52
CA PRO A 89 17.84 5.49 -16.52
C PRO A 89 16.99 4.23 -16.73
N LEU A 90 17.52 3.03 -16.46
CA LEU A 90 16.76 1.78 -16.57
C LEU A 90 15.63 1.67 -15.54
N LEU A 91 15.81 2.25 -14.36
CA LEU A 91 14.77 2.27 -13.34
C LEU A 91 13.68 3.30 -13.67
N GLN A 92 14.05 4.43 -14.25
CA GLN A 92 13.09 5.45 -14.70
C GLN A 92 12.20 4.91 -15.83
N THR A 93 12.78 4.22 -16.81
CA THR A 93 12.01 3.62 -17.90
C THR A 93 11.13 2.47 -17.44
N ALA A 94 11.57 1.70 -16.44
CA ALA A 94 10.76 0.63 -15.84
C ALA A 94 9.51 1.17 -15.11
N VAL A 95 9.58 2.34 -14.47
CA VAL A 95 8.40 2.98 -13.83
C VAL A 95 7.38 3.41 -14.89
N SER A 96 7.83 3.85 -16.06
CA SER A 96 6.98 4.25 -17.18
C SER A 96 6.55 3.09 -18.10
N TYR A 97 6.87 1.85 -17.73
CA TYR A 97 6.58 0.69 -18.57
C TYR A 97 5.08 0.41 -18.65
N GLU A 98 4.52 0.52 -19.85
CA GLU A 98 3.15 0.07 -20.14
C GLU A 98 3.24 -1.33 -20.77
N PRO A 99 2.71 -2.38 -20.11
CA PRO A 99 2.80 -3.73 -20.64
C PRO A 99 1.99 -3.86 -21.95
N PRO A 100 2.49 -4.58 -22.96
CA PRO A 100 1.77 -4.81 -24.22
C PRO A 100 0.33 -5.30 -24.00
N HIS A 101 -0.63 -4.70 -24.72
CA HIS A 101 -2.08 -4.92 -24.57
C HIS A 101 -2.55 -6.38 -24.65
N HIS A 102 -1.74 -7.31 -25.15
CA HIS A 102 -2.09 -8.74 -25.21
C HIS A 102 -1.96 -9.47 -23.86
N PHE A 103 -1.29 -8.89 -22.86
CA PHE A 103 -1.23 -9.43 -21.49
C PHE A 103 -2.41 -8.99 -20.61
N ILE A 104 -3.27 -8.08 -21.10
CA ILE A 104 -4.41 -7.55 -20.34
C ILE A 104 -5.62 -8.47 -20.54
N ARG A 105 -5.56 -9.67 -19.95
CA ARG A 105 -6.75 -10.50 -19.73
C ARG A 105 -7.05 -10.52 -18.24
N ASN A 106 -7.81 -9.50 -17.82
CA ASN A 106 -8.51 -9.34 -16.54
C ASN A 106 -7.71 -8.72 -15.38
N GLY A 107 -8.08 -7.49 -15.02
CA GLY A 107 -8.04 -7.04 -13.62
C GLY A 107 -7.45 -5.65 -13.35
N MET A 108 -8.32 -4.64 -13.36
CA MET A 108 -8.19 -3.31 -12.71
C MET A 108 -7.09 -2.36 -13.25
N SER A 109 -7.57 -1.37 -13.99
CA SER A 109 -6.88 -0.14 -14.35
C SER A 109 -6.65 0.75 -13.11
N PHE A 110 -5.40 0.96 -12.73
CA PHE A 110 -5.04 2.20 -12.06
C PHE A 110 -4.87 3.27 -13.15
N GLN A 111 -5.61 4.37 -13.03
CA GLN A 111 -5.34 5.59 -13.80
C GLN A 111 -3.91 6.02 -13.48
N THR A 112 -3.00 5.75 -14.41
CA THR A 112 -1.72 6.43 -14.47
C THR A 112 -2.03 7.93 -14.52
N HIS A 113 -1.37 8.70 -13.66
CA HIS A 113 -1.45 10.15 -13.72
C HIS A 113 -1.10 10.57 -15.15
N ARG A 114 -2.11 11.10 -15.85
CA ARG A 114 -2.02 11.61 -17.21
C ARG A 114 -1.17 12.89 -17.18
N THR A 115 0.15 12.75 -17.16
CA THR A 115 1.03 13.89 -17.46
C THR A 115 1.08 14.01 -18.97
N ASN A 116 0.30 14.97 -19.49
CA ASN A 116 0.36 15.41 -20.88
C ASN A 116 1.80 15.82 -21.22
N SER A 117 2.51 14.99 -21.99
CA SER A 117 3.71 15.42 -22.71
C SER A 117 3.27 16.05 -24.03
N PRO A 118 3.64 17.31 -24.33
CA PRO A 118 3.23 17.96 -25.56
C PRO A 118 3.95 17.37 -26.77
N LEU A 119 3.18 17.26 -27.85
CA LEU A 119 3.53 16.77 -29.17
C LEU A 119 4.94 17.23 -29.62
N ARG A 120 5.84 16.26 -29.85
CA ARG A 120 7.07 16.48 -30.60
C ARG A 120 6.69 16.73 -32.07
N SER A 121 6.69 18.01 -32.44
CA SER A 121 6.54 18.49 -33.82
C SER A 121 7.56 17.82 -34.73
N LYS A 122 7.08 17.32 -35.87
CA LYS A 122 7.91 16.86 -36.98
C LYS A 122 8.68 18.05 -37.55
N GLY A 123 9.95 17.83 -37.82
CA GLY A 123 10.82 18.61 -38.71
C GLY A 123 11.67 17.61 -39.47
#